data_AF-A0A3D5NDN3-F1
#
_entry.id   AF-A0A3D5NDN3-F1
#
_cell.length_a   1.000
_cell.length_b   1.000
_cell.length_c   1.000
_cell.angle_alpha   90.00
_cell.angle_beta   90.00
_cell.angle_gamma   90.00
#
_symmetry.space_group_name_H-M   'P 1'
#
loop_
_entity.id
_entity.type
_entity.pdbx_description
1 polymer ?
#
loop_
_entity_poly.entity_id
_entity_poly.type
_entity_poly.pdbx_seq_one_letter_code
_entity_poly.pdbx_strand_id
1 'polypeptide(L)'
;GYGYERCLYSMVRNQHCLSPMIEQEYVVDIAQLLPALEKAAENVSDDAWPVDRHIAAFIATRLEDDVEGQLMAMQNPSDEVEYSRAIISMLAVVQWRHGPDNLQNLSHWVARLMEPAVKVFHSKARRERVETEIPKLAKRGNLVELYNLINDEQERRKDQSEFVEAVAEYSEAESEVFDLESSGPARLEMAEKVGQQAAAFASTMIALLTVSALFLMHIF
;
A
#
# COMPACT_ATOMS: atom_id res chain seq x y z
N GLY A 1 5.52 -13.98 -20.41
CA GLY A 1 6.20 -13.71 -21.69
C GLY A 1 7.55 -14.41 -21.86
N TYR A 2 8.06 -15.23 -20.92
CA TYR A 2 9.31 -15.99 -21.10
C TYR A 2 9.11 -17.43 -21.61
N GLY A 3 7.87 -17.79 -21.94
CA GLY A 3 7.51 -19.13 -22.41
C GLY A 3 7.65 -19.30 -23.93
N TYR A 4 7.16 -20.43 -24.41
CA TYR A 4 7.14 -20.80 -25.82
C TYR A 4 6.35 -19.80 -26.69
N GLU A 5 5.46 -19.00 -26.09
CA GLU A 5 4.68 -17.97 -26.77
C GLU A 5 5.58 -16.87 -27.36
N ARG A 6 6.67 -16.48 -26.67
CA ARG A 6 7.60 -15.46 -27.19
C ARG A 6 8.37 -15.99 -28.40
N CYS A 7 8.73 -17.27 -28.38
CA CYS A 7 9.33 -17.94 -29.54
C CYS A 7 8.36 -17.94 -30.73
N LEU A 8 7.08 -18.28 -30.51
CA LEU A 8 6.07 -18.27 -31.55
C LEU A 8 5.95 -16.89 -32.22
N TYR A 9 5.75 -15.83 -31.43
CA TYR A 9 5.53 -14.48 -31.97
C TYR A 9 6.78 -13.87 -32.60
N SER A 10 7.99 -14.28 -32.18
CA SER A 10 9.25 -13.79 -32.75
C SER A 10 9.62 -14.49 -34.06
N MET A 11 9.30 -15.78 -34.18
CA MET A 11 9.52 -16.54 -35.43
C MET A 11 8.50 -16.21 -36.51
N VAL A 12 7.24 -15.98 -36.13
CA VAL A 12 6.14 -15.75 -37.08
C VAL A 12 5.61 -14.32 -36.95
N ARG A 13 6.14 -13.43 -37.79
CA ARG A 13 5.81 -11.98 -37.78
C ARG A 13 4.31 -11.66 -37.92
N ASN A 14 3.57 -12.47 -38.67
CA ASN A 14 2.15 -12.23 -38.92
C ASN A 14 1.23 -13.09 -38.02
N GLN A 15 1.79 -13.73 -36.99
CA GLN A 15 0.98 -14.47 -36.03
C GLN A 15 0.11 -13.49 -35.24
N HIS A 16 -1.20 -13.72 -35.24
CA HIS A 16 -2.12 -12.98 -34.38
C HIS A 16 -1.99 -13.46 -32.93
N CYS A 17 -2.35 -12.62 -31.96
CA CYS A 17 -2.35 -13.00 -30.55
C CYS A 17 -3.30 -14.18 -30.30
N LEU A 18 -2.78 -15.25 -29.71
CA LEU A 18 -3.52 -16.48 -29.39
C LEU A 18 -4.08 -16.49 -27.97
N SER A 19 -4.23 -15.31 -27.36
CA SER A 19 -4.90 -15.23 -26.06
C SER A 19 -6.37 -15.58 -26.23
N PRO A 20 -6.93 -16.51 -25.41
CA PRO A 20 -8.35 -16.86 -25.48
C PRO A 20 -9.29 -15.66 -25.30
N MET A 21 -8.82 -14.57 -24.70
CA MET A 21 -9.60 -13.34 -24.46
C MET A 21 -9.86 -12.55 -25.74
N ILE A 22 -8.95 -12.62 -26.73
CA ILE A 22 -8.96 -11.75 -27.92
C ILE A 22 -8.65 -12.50 -29.23
N GLU A 23 -8.54 -13.83 -29.20
CA GLU A 23 -8.21 -14.64 -30.39
C GLU A 23 -9.16 -14.37 -31.56
N GLN A 24 -10.45 -14.18 -31.27
CA GLN A 24 -11.48 -13.88 -32.28
C GLN A 24 -11.31 -12.53 -32.98
N GLU A 25 -10.60 -11.59 -32.37
CA GLU A 25 -10.33 -10.25 -32.93
C GLU A 25 -9.13 -10.26 -33.91
N TYR A 26 -8.38 -11.37 -34.03
CA TYR A 26 -7.25 -11.52 -34.96
C TYR A 26 -6.22 -10.37 -34.86
N VAL A 27 -5.82 -10.02 -33.63
CA VAL A 27 -4.85 -8.94 -33.35
C VAL A 27 -3.46 -9.30 -33.89
N VAL A 28 -3.00 -8.63 -34.94
CA VAL A 28 -1.66 -8.83 -35.52
C VAL A 28 -0.73 -7.65 -35.21
N ASP A 29 -1.26 -6.44 -35.07
CA ASP A 29 -0.47 -5.25 -34.71
C ASP A 29 -0.61 -4.91 -33.22
N ILE A 30 0.44 -4.37 -32.59
CA ILE A 30 0.40 -3.97 -31.18
C ILE A 30 -0.65 -2.86 -30.93
N ALA A 31 -0.88 -1.97 -31.89
CA ALA A 31 -1.90 -0.91 -31.79
C ALA A 31 -3.34 -1.47 -31.78
N GLN A 32 -3.55 -2.71 -32.23
CA GLN A 32 -4.86 -3.38 -32.21
C GLN A 32 -5.14 -4.06 -30.86
N LEU A 33 -4.12 -4.24 -30.01
CA LEU A 33 -4.25 -5.00 -28.77
C LEU A 33 -5.23 -4.36 -27.78
N LEU A 34 -5.03 -3.07 -27.46
CA LEU A 34 -5.87 -2.40 -26.47
C LEU A 34 -7.32 -2.24 -26.95
N PRO A 35 -7.61 -1.88 -28.21
CA PRO A 35 -8.99 -1.92 -28.74
C PRO A 35 -9.65 -3.30 -28.65
N ALA A 36 -8.90 -4.39 -28.86
CA ALA A 36 -9.43 -5.74 -28.72
C ALA A 36 -9.73 -6.08 -27.25
N LEU A 37 -8.85 -5.69 -26.33
CA LEU A 37 -9.06 -5.86 -24.89
C LEU A 37 -10.23 -5.02 -24.36
N GLU A 38 -10.43 -3.82 -24.90
CA GLU A 38 -11.58 -2.97 -24.58
C GLU A 38 -12.91 -3.64 -24.92
N LYS A 39 -12.99 -4.31 -26.07
CA LYS A 39 -14.18 -5.11 -26.44
C LYS A 39 -14.32 -6.35 -25.58
N ALA A 40 -13.21 -7.06 -25.31
CA ALA A 40 -13.22 -8.24 -24.45
C ALA A 40 -13.71 -7.91 -23.05
N ALA A 41 -13.36 -6.73 -22.52
CA ALA A 41 -13.76 -6.25 -21.21
C ALA A 41 -15.28 -6.17 -21.00
N GLU A 42 -16.09 -6.10 -22.08
CA GLU A 42 -17.55 -6.12 -21.99
C GLU A 42 -18.12 -7.47 -21.53
N ASN A 43 -17.38 -8.56 -21.75
CA ASN A 43 -17.87 -9.94 -21.59
C ASN A 43 -17.06 -10.78 -20.59
N VAL A 44 -16.00 -10.23 -19.99
CA VAL A 44 -15.07 -10.99 -19.14
C VAL A 44 -15.55 -11.06 -17.68
N SER A 45 -15.38 -12.24 -17.09
CA SER A 45 -15.56 -12.52 -15.66
C SER A 45 -14.60 -11.71 -14.79
N ASP A 46 -15.10 -11.27 -13.64
CA ASP A 46 -14.49 -10.20 -12.83
C ASP A 46 -13.09 -10.50 -12.23
N ASP A 47 -12.59 -11.74 -12.25
CA ASP A 47 -11.43 -12.15 -11.44
C ASP A 47 -10.10 -12.32 -12.22
N ALA A 48 -10.11 -12.29 -13.56
CA ALA A 48 -8.92 -12.56 -14.36
C ALA A 48 -8.24 -11.27 -14.85
N TRP A 49 -6.91 -11.19 -14.79
CA TRP A 49 -6.17 -10.06 -15.36
C TRP A 49 -6.22 -10.01 -16.90
N PRO A 50 -6.29 -8.82 -17.52
CA PRO A 50 -6.28 -8.61 -18.98
C PRO A 50 -4.94 -8.92 -19.66
N VAL A 51 -3.95 -9.44 -18.93
CA VAL A 51 -2.64 -9.81 -19.47
C VAL A 51 -2.37 -11.24 -19.05
N ASP A 52 -2.61 -12.17 -19.98
CA ASP A 52 -2.22 -13.56 -19.84
C ASP A 52 -0.82 -13.82 -20.42
N ARG A 53 -0.40 -15.09 -20.44
CA ARG A 53 0.90 -15.49 -20.99
C ARG A 53 1.10 -15.11 -22.46
N HIS A 54 0.04 -15.18 -23.28
CA HIS A 54 0.07 -14.87 -24.70
C HIS A 54 0.10 -13.36 -24.93
N ILE A 55 -0.69 -12.59 -24.19
CA ILE A 55 -0.69 -11.13 -24.27
C ILE A 55 0.67 -10.59 -23.83
N ALA A 56 1.20 -11.05 -22.69
CA ALA A 56 2.52 -10.65 -22.20
C ALA A 56 3.62 -10.96 -23.23
N ALA A 57 3.60 -12.15 -23.86
CA ALA A 57 4.56 -12.51 -24.89
C ALA A 57 4.39 -11.71 -26.19
N PHE A 58 3.15 -11.40 -26.56
CA PHE A 58 2.82 -10.60 -27.73
C PHE A 58 3.33 -9.16 -27.56
N ILE A 59 3.05 -8.52 -26.41
CA ILE A 59 3.58 -7.20 -26.06
C ILE A 59 5.11 -7.24 -26.08
N ALA A 60 5.74 -8.20 -25.40
CA ALA A 60 7.21 -8.33 -25.33
C ALA A 60 7.91 -8.53 -26.68
N THR A 61 7.17 -8.89 -27.73
CA THR A 61 7.71 -9.14 -29.06
C THR A 61 7.34 -8.05 -30.07
N ARG A 62 6.18 -7.41 -29.91
CA ARG A 62 5.63 -6.44 -30.87
C ARG A 62 5.78 -4.99 -30.41
N LEU A 63 5.97 -4.75 -29.12
CA LEU A 63 6.30 -3.44 -28.59
C LEU A 63 7.81 -3.18 -28.74
N GLU A 64 8.17 -1.96 -29.14
CA GLU A 64 9.58 -1.56 -29.30
C GLU A 64 10.26 -1.23 -27.97
N ASP A 65 9.49 -0.82 -26.96
CA ASP A 65 9.96 -0.44 -25.64
C ASP A 65 10.42 -1.64 -24.80
N ASP A 66 11.39 -1.40 -23.91
CA ASP A 66 11.85 -2.41 -22.96
C ASP A 66 10.81 -2.66 -21.87
N VAL A 67 10.25 -3.87 -21.88
CA VAL A 67 9.27 -4.34 -20.89
C VAL A 67 9.79 -5.52 -20.06
N GLU A 68 11.10 -5.78 -20.09
CA GLU A 68 11.71 -6.93 -19.44
C GLU A 68 11.53 -6.89 -17.92
N GLY A 69 11.56 -5.70 -17.31
CA GLY A 69 11.30 -5.49 -15.88
C GLY A 69 9.88 -5.92 -15.47
N GLN A 70 8.86 -5.52 -16.24
CA GLN A 70 7.47 -5.93 -16.03
C GLN A 70 7.31 -7.44 -16.23
N LEU A 71 7.96 -8.01 -17.25
CA LEU A 71 7.94 -9.45 -17.48
C LEU A 71 8.57 -10.23 -16.31
N MET A 72 9.66 -9.73 -15.73
CA MET A 72 10.30 -10.35 -14.56
C MET A 72 9.40 -10.32 -13.34
N ALA A 73 8.78 -9.18 -13.04
CA ALA A 73 7.84 -9.04 -11.92
C ALA A 73 6.62 -9.99 -12.07
N MET A 74 6.11 -10.17 -13.28
CA MET A 74 5.01 -11.11 -13.55
C MET A 74 5.38 -12.60 -13.41
N GLN A 75 6.66 -12.96 -13.26
CA GLN A 75 7.04 -14.37 -13.04
C GLN A 75 6.73 -14.88 -11.63
N ASN A 76 6.52 -13.97 -10.67
CA ASN A 76 6.20 -14.32 -9.29
C ASN A 76 4.79 -13.85 -8.90
N PRO A 77 3.73 -14.59 -9.27
CA PRO A 77 2.36 -14.23 -8.90
C PRO A 77 2.10 -14.18 -7.40
N SER A 78 2.97 -14.77 -6.57
CA SER A 78 2.84 -14.71 -5.10
C SER A 78 3.14 -13.32 -4.53
N ASP A 79 3.88 -12.48 -5.25
CA ASP A 79 4.00 -11.06 -4.94
C ASP A 79 2.90 -10.30 -5.67
N GLU A 80 1.70 -10.31 -5.10
CA GLU A 80 0.51 -9.72 -5.74
C GLU A 80 0.67 -8.21 -6.02
N VAL A 81 1.46 -7.49 -5.19
CA VAL A 81 1.70 -6.05 -5.35
C VAL A 81 2.53 -5.79 -6.59
N GLU A 82 3.70 -6.44 -6.71
CA GLU A 82 4.56 -6.25 -7.88
C GLU A 82 3.94 -6.86 -9.14
N TYR A 83 3.25 -8.00 -9.03
CA TYR A 83 2.55 -8.64 -10.14
C TYR A 83 1.47 -7.72 -10.74
N SER A 84 0.59 -7.15 -9.91
CA SER A 84 -0.46 -6.24 -10.36
C SER A 84 0.11 -4.93 -10.93
N ARG A 85 1.11 -4.34 -10.26
CA ARG A 85 1.82 -3.15 -10.75
C ARG A 85 2.46 -3.37 -12.12
N ALA A 86 3.07 -4.53 -12.34
CA ALA A 86 3.71 -4.88 -13.60
C ALA A 86 2.72 -4.98 -14.76
N ILE A 87 1.54 -5.58 -14.53
CA ILE A 87 0.48 -5.67 -15.53
C ILE A 87 -0.03 -4.27 -15.89
N ILE A 88 -0.34 -3.45 -14.89
CA ILE A 88 -0.83 -2.08 -15.10
C ILE A 88 0.22 -1.23 -15.84
N SER A 89 1.49 -1.34 -15.44
CA SER A 89 2.62 -0.70 -16.11
C SER A 89 2.72 -1.11 -17.58
N MET A 90 2.63 -2.42 -17.86
CA MET A 90 2.75 -2.95 -19.21
C MET A 90 1.65 -2.42 -20.12
N LEU A 91 0.40 -2.40 -19.65
CA LEU A 91 -0.71 -1.84 -20.42
C LEU A 91 -0.60 -0.32 -20.60
N ALA A 92 -0.14 0.40 -19.56
CA ALA A 92 0.08 1.83 -19.62
C ALA A 92 1.14 2.21 -20.67
N VAL A 93 2.24 1.46 -20.77
CA VAL A 93 3.26 1.69 -21.80
C VAL A 93 2.67 1.49 -23.20
N VAL A 94 1.88 0.43 -23.42
CA VAL A 94 1.23 0.20 -24.71
C VAL A 94 0.28 1.35 -25.06
N GLN A 95 -0.52 1.83 -24.10
CA GLN A 95 -1.44 2.94 -24.33
C GLN A 95 -0.69 4.24 -24.63
N TRP A 96 0.36 4.53 -23.87
CA TRP A 96 1.18 5.72 -24.08
C TRP A 96 1.81 5.76 -25.47
N ARG A 97 2.23 4.60 -26.00
CA ARG A 97 2.90 4.50 -27.29
C ARG A 97 1.94 4.47 -28.48
N HIS A 98 0.82 3.77 -28.35
CA HIS A 98 -0.05 3.43 -29.49
C HIS A 98 -1.50 3.91 -29.34
N GLY A 99 -1.88 4.47 -28.19
CA GLY A 99 -3.27 4.77 -27.86
C GLY A 99 -4.13 3.49 -27.78
N PRO A 100 -5.46 3.62 -27.89
CA PRO A 100 -6.23 4.86 -27.94
C PRO A 100 -6.29 5.57 -26.58
N ASP A 101 -6.66 6.84 -26.58
CA ASP A 101 -6.69 7.67 -25.36
C ASP A 101 -7.84 7.32 -24.40
N ASN A 102 -8.82 6.52 -24.85
CA ASN A 102 -10.01 6.19 -24.07
C ASN A 102 -10.32 4.69 -24.14
N LEU A 103 -10.10 4.00 -23.01
CA LEU A 103 -10.31 2.57 -22.80
C LEU A 103 -11.12 2.35 -21.52
N GLN A 104 -12.40 2.76 -21.50
CA GLN A 104 -13.20 2.81 -20.27
C GLN A 104 -13.46 1.41 -19.71
N ASN A 105 -13.86 0.46 -20.54
CA ASN A 105 -14.19 -0.90 -20.11
C ASN A 105 -12.94 -1.60 -19.59
N LEU A 106 -11.82 -1.50 -20.31
CA LEU A 106 -10.54 -2.06 -19.88
C LEU A 106 -10.02 -1.37 -18.62
N SER A 107 -10.15 -0.04 -18.50
CA SER A 107 -9.73 0.68 -17.30
C SER A 107 -10.59 0.30 -16.09
N HIS A 108 -11.90 0.09 -16.27
CA HIS A 108 -12.78 -0.45 -15.24
C HIS A 108 -12.41 -1.88 -14.85
N TRP A 109 -12.09 -2.73 -15.83
CA TRP A 109 -11.63 -4.08 -15.59
C TRP A 109 -10.34 -4.11 -14.77
N VAL A 110 -9.33 -3.33 -15.18
CA VAL A 110 -8.07 -3.19 -14.44
C VAL A 110 -8.32 -2.65 -13.04
N ALA A 111 -9.12 -1.58 -12.91
CA ALA A 111 -9.42 -0.93 -11.63
C ALA A 111 -9.97 -1.88 -10.57
N ARG A 112 -10.82 -2.84 -10.95
CA ARG A 112 -11.37 -3.85 -10.02
C ARG A 112 -10.31 -4.78 -9.45
N LEU A 113 -9.22 -4.99 -10.19
CA LEU A 113 -8.12 -5.87 -9.83
C LEU A 113 -6.96 -5.12 -9.16
N MET A 114 -7.05 -3.79 -9.00
CA MET A 114 -5.97 -2.96 -8.45
C MET A 114 -5.80 -3.07 -6.92
N GLU A 115 -6.67 -3.79 -6.20
CA GLU A 115 -6.59 -3.88 -4.72
C GLU A 115 -5.19 -4.25 -4.22
N PRO A 116 -4.49 -5.26 -4.78
CA PRO A 116 -3.13 -5.57 -4.34
C PRO A 116 -2.13 -4.44 -4.62
N ALA A 117 -2.26 -3.75 -5.76
CA ALA A 117 -1.36 -2.66 -6.12
C ALA A 117 -1.44 -1.48 -5.14
N VAL A 118 -2.60 -1.24 -4.54
CA VAL A 118 -2.78 -0.18 -3.52
C VAL A 118 -2.05 -0.52 -2.21
N LYS A 119 -1.80 -1.80 -1.94
CA LYS A 119 -1.07 -2.26 -0.73
C LYS A 119 0.41 -1.85 -0.73
N VAL A 120 0.90 -1.26 -1.83
CA VAL A 120 2.23 -0.61 -1.88
C VAL A 120 2.37 0.53 -0.87
N PHE A 121 1.27 1.16 -0.47
CA PHE A 121 1.27 2.18 0.57
C PHE A 121 1.08 1.56 1.96
N HIS A 122 1.92 1.96 2.91
CA HIS A 122 1.84 1.64 4.32
C HIS A 122 0.66 2.36 4.99
N SER A 123 0.49 3.66 4.73
CA SER A 123 -0.56 4.47 5.36
C SER A 123 -1.96 4.07 4.90
N LYS A 124 -2.82 3.73 5.87
CA LYS A 124 -4.25 3.47 5.63
C LYS A 124 -4.94 4.67 4.95
N ALA A 125 -4.65 5.89 5.41
CA ALA A 125 -5.24 7.10 4.83
C ALA A 125 -4.81 7.31 3.37
N ARG A 126 -3.57 6.97 3.01
CA ARG A 126 -3.14 7.00 1.59
C ARG A 126 -3.88 5.97 0.76
N ARG A 127 -4.00 4.74 1.25
CA ARG A 127 -4.75 3.67 0.56
C ARG A 127 -6.20 4.06 0.29
N GLU A 128 -6.91 4.57 1.29
CA GLU A 128 -8.30 5.03 1.14
C GLU A 128 -8.44 6.16 0.12
N ARG A 129 -7.49 7.11 0.10
CA ARG A 129 -7.46 8.17 -0.92
C ARG A 129 -7.29 7.59 -2.33
N VAL A 130 -6.30 6.71 -2.50
CA VAL A 130 -6.02 6.06 -3.79
C VAL A 130 -7.22 5.24 -4.26
N GLU A 131 -7.81 4.43 -3.39
CA GLU A 131 -9.02 3.64 -3.66
C GLU A 131 -10.20 4.52 -4.12
N THR A 132 -10.32 5.72 -3.55
CA THR A 132 -11.37 6.68 -3.93
C THR A 132 -11.12 7.31 -5.31
N GLU A 133 -9.86 7.47 -5.72
CA GLU A 133 -9.48 8.06 -7.01
C GLU A 133 -9.52 7.06 -8.17
N ILE A 134 -9.19 5.78 -7.93
CA ILE A 134 -9.22 4.70 -8.92
C ILE A 134 -10.49 4.71 -9.80
N PRO A 135 -11.73 4.68 -9.25
CA PRO A 135 -12.93 4.64 -10.07
C PRO A 135 -13.17 5.92 -10.87
N LYS A 136 -12.61 7.07 -10.45
CA LYS A 136 -12.71 8.33 -11.19
C LYS A 136 -11.79 8.32 -12.41
N LEU A 137 -10.57 7.82 -12.24
CA LEU A 137 -9.60 7.66 -13.33
C LEU A 137 -10.04 6.57 -14.31
N ALA A 138 -10.59 5.46 -13.81
CA ALA A 138 -11.10 4.38 -14.65
C ALA A 138 -12.15 4.85 -15.66
N LYS A 139 -13.06 5.75 -15.24
CA LYS A 139 -14.09 6.35 -16.13
C LYS A 139 -13.50 7.18 -17.27
N ARG A 140 -12.27 7.69 -17.11
CA ARG A 140 -11.58 8.47 -18.15
C ARG A 140 -10.91 7.57 -19.19
N GLY A 141 -10.79 6.26 -18.92
CA GLY A 141 -10.20 5.30 -19.84
C GLY A 141 -8.68 5.43 -19.99
N ASN A 142 -7.98 6.00 -19.00
CA ASN A 142 -6.56 6.27 -19.07
C ASN A 142 -5.77 5.39 -18.08
N LEU A 143 -5.15 4.33 -18.61
CA LEU A 143 -4.33 3.37 -17.88
C LEU A 143 -3.00 3.98 -17.42
N VAL A 144 -2.49 4.99 -18.12
CA VAL A 144 -1.29 5.74 -17.71
C VAL A 144 -1.55 6.51 -16.41
N GLU A 145 -2.70 7.15 -16.29
CA GLU A 145 -3.10 7.83 -15.05
C GLU A 145 -3.33 6.84 -13.89
N LEU A 146 -3.97 5.70 -14.16
CA LEU A 146 -4.12 4.63 -13.18
C LEU A 146 -2.76 4.10 -12.69
N TYR A 147 -1.81 3.90 -13.60
CA TYR A 147 -0.44 3.50 -13.26
C TYR A 147 0.27 4.56 -12.43
N ASN A 148 0.20 5.83 -12.84
CA ASN A 148 0.87 6.92 -12.13
C ASN A 148 0.34 7.11 -10.71
N LEU A 149 -0.96 6.88 -10.48
CA LEU A 149 -1.57 6.96 -9.15
C LEU A 149 -0.92 6.00 -8.13
N ILE A 150 -0.56 4.79 -8.56
CA ILE A 150 0.11 3.80 -7.70
C ILE A 150 1.64 3.86 -7.79
N ASN A 151 2.17 4.47 -8.86
CA ASN A 151 3.61 4.49 -9.13
C ASN A 151 4.33 5.79 -8.75
N ASP A 152 3.71 6.71 -8.00
CA ASP A 152 4.37 7.91 -7.50
C ASP A 152 5.50 7.59 -6.50
N GLU A 153 6.75 7.66 -6.97
CA GLU A 153 7.95 7.39 -6.19
C GLU A 153 8.14 8.38 -5.04
N GLN A 154 7.75 9.65 -5.21
CA GLN A 154 7.92 10.66 -4.15
C GLN A 154 6.95 10.38 -3.00
N GLU A 155 5.68 10.12 -3.32
CA GLU A 155 4.69 9.77 -2.30
C GLU A 155 5.04 8.45 -1.60
N ARG A 156 5.55 7.44 -2.31
CA ARG A 156 6.01 6.19 -1.68
C ARG A 156 7.18 6.40 -0.73
N ARG A 157 8.20 7.19 -1.12
CA ARG A 157 9.33 7.49 -0.23
C ARG A 157 8.89 8.22 1.02
N LYS A 158 7.98 9.18 0.85
CA LYS A 158 7.41 9.93 1.96
C LYS A 158 6.59 9.03 2.89
N ASP A 159 5.76 8.16 2.33
CA ASP A 159 5.01 7.17 3.09
C ASP A 159 5.91 6.22 3.86
N GLN A 160 6.99 5.74 3.24
CA GLN A 160 7.99 4.91 3.90
C GLN A 160 8.68 5.64 5.06
N SER A 161 9.08 6.91 4.89
CA SER A 161 9.73 7.67 5.95
C SER A 161 8.78 7.92 7.13
N GLU A 162 7.53 8.31 6.84
CA GLU A 162 6.52 8.54 7.88
C GLU A 162 6.15 7.22 8.60
N PHE A 163 6.15 6.09 7.88
CA PHE A 163 5.93 4.79 8.48
C PHE A 163 7.06 4.43 9.46
N VAL A 164 8.32 4.65 9.08
CA VAL A 164 9.48 4.40 9.96
C VAL A 164 9.43 5.29 11.20
N GLU A 165 9.08 6.57 11.04
CA GLU A 165 8.91 7.51 12.14
C GLU A 165 7.79 7.07 13.11
N ALA A 166 6.63 6.68 12.57
CA ALA A 166 5.51 6.19 13.38
C ALA A 166 5.84 4.89 14.14
N VAL A 167 6.64 3.99 13.55
CA VAL A 167 7.10 2.77 14.24
C VAL A 167 8.05 3.11 15.39
N ALA A 168 8.93 4.10 15.20
CA ALA A 168 9.83 4.55 16.26
C ALA A 168 9.05 5.19 17.43
N GLU A 169 8.12 6.11 17.13
CA GLU A 169 7.27 6.75 18.13
C GLU A 169 6.43 5.73 18.90
N TYR A 170 5.85 4.74 18.21
CA TYR A 170 5.11 3.65 18.85
C TYR A 170 5.99 2.85 19.81
N SER A 171 7.21 2.49 19.40
CA SER A 171 8.15 1.74 20.23
C SER A 171 8.59 2.52 21.47
N GLU A 172 8.81 3.83 21.33
CA GLU A 172 9.15 4.70 22.47
C GLU A 172 7.99 4.79 23.46
N ALA A 173 6.77 5.00 22.96
CA ALA A 173 5.56 5.02 23.78
C ALA A 173 5.32 3.69 24.51
N GLU A 174 5.54 2.55 23.84
CA GLU A 174 5.41 1.22 24.44
C GLU A 174 6.44 1.00 25.56
N SER A 175 7.69 1.45 25.36
CA SER A 175 8.72 1.41 26.40
C SER A 175 8.34 2.27 27.61
N GLU A 176 7.80 3.47 27.40
CA GLU A 176 7.34 4.34 28.48
C GLU A 176 6.18 3.70 29.27
N VAL A 177 5.21 3.11 28.57
CA VAL A 177 4.11 2.37 29.22
C VAL A 177 4.66 1.23 30.08
N PHE A 178 5.60 0.43 29.55
CA PHE A 178 6.22 -0.66 30.31
C PHE A 178 6.97 -0.16 31.55
N ASP A 179 7.72 0.94 31.45
CA ASP A 179 8.43 1.55 32.58
C ASP A 179 7.47 2.08 33.64
N LEU A 180 6.35 2.69 33.24
CA LEU A 180 5.30 3.16 34.14
C LEU A 180 4.63 1.99 34.89
N GLU A 181 4.33 0.90 34.20
CA GLU A 181 3.70 -0.29 34.81
C GLU A 181 4.66 -1.04 35.75
N SER A 182 5.91 -1.26 35.32
CA SER A 182 6.91 -2.00 36.09
C SER A 182 7.38 -1.25 37.35
N SER A 183 7.39 0.09 37.31
CA SER A 183 7.76 0.92 38.46
C SER A 183 6.60 1.20 39.43
N GLY A 184 5.38 0.72 39.14
CA GLY A 184 4.18 0.92 39.97
C GLY A 184 4.37 0.51 41.45
N PRO A 185 4.82 -0.71 41.76
CA PRO A 185 5.04 -1.15 43.15
C PRO A 185 6.10 -0.34 43.89
N ALA A 186 7.21 0.00 43.22
CA ALA A 186 8.29 0.80 43.80
C ALA A 186 7.85 2.24 44.06
N ARG A 187 7.05 2.84 43.16
CA ARG A 187 6.46 4.18 43.34
C ARG A 187 5.44 4.20 44.47
N LEU A 188 4.61 3.15 44.61
CA LEU A 188 3.66 3.03 45.71
C LEU A 188 4.38 2.95 47.07
N GLU A 189 5.44 2.15 47.17
CA GLU A 189 6.24 2.05 48.39
C GLU A 189 6.92 3.39 48.73
N MET A 190 7.44 4.09 47.72
CA MET A 190 8.04 5.41 47.90
C MET A 190 7.00 6.46 48.33
N ALA A 191 5.82 6.46 47.71
CA ALA A 191 4.73 7.35 48.07
C ALA A 191 4.21 7.09 49.49
N GLU A 192 4.11 5.83 49.91
CA GLU A 192 3.74 5.47 51.28
C GLU A 192 4.77 5.97 52.29
N LYS A 193 6.07 5.74 52.04
CA LYS A 193 7.15 6.23 52.92
C LYS A 193 7.14 7.75 53.06
N VAL A 194 6.98 8.48 51.96
CA VAL A 194 6.89 9.95 51.97
C VAL A 194 5.64 10.41 52.73
N GLY A 195 4.50 9.75 52.52
CA GLY A 195 3.26 10.03 53.25
C GLY A 195 3.40 9.80 54.75
N GLN A 196 4.01 8.69 55.17
CA GLN A 196 4.30 8.38 56.57
C GLN A 196 5.21 9.44 57.21
N GLN A 197 6.27 9.88 56.52
CA GLN A 197 7.16 10.93 57.02
C GLN A 197 6.45 12.27 57.18
N ALA A 198 5.63 12.68 56.21
CA ALA A 198 4.86 13.91 56.28
C ALA A 198 3.83 13.88 57.43
N ALA A 199 3.12 12.76 57.59
CA ALA A 199 2.15 12.56 58.67
C ALA A 199 2.82 12.57 60.05
N ALA A 200 3.98 11.92 60.18
CA ALA A 200 4.77 11.93 61.42
C ALA A 200 5.19 13.35 61.79
N PHE A 201 5.73 14.11 60.83
CA PHE A 201 6.14 15.50 61.06
C PHE A 201 4.95 16.38 61.50
N ALA A 202 3.82 16.30 60.79
CA ALA A 202 2.61 17.04 61.16
C ALA A 202 2.09 16.66 62.56
N SER A 203 2.07 15.37 62.88
CA SER A 203 1.62 14.87 64.18
C SER A 203 2.54 15.33 65.31
N THR A 204 3.86 15.27 65.12
CA THR A 204 4.83 15.78 66.09
C THR A 204 4.69 17.28 66.30
N MET A 205 4.47 18.05 65.23
CA MET A 205 4.24 19.49 65.33
C MET A 205 2.98 19.81 66.15
N ILE A 206 1.87 19.12 65.88
CA ILE A 206 0.62 19.29 66.64
C ILE A 206 0.84 18.91 68.11
N ALA A 207 1.49 17.79 68.39
CA ALA A 207 1.77 17.35 69.76
C ALA A 207 2.66 18.34 70.53
N LEU A 208 3.68 18.91 69.89
CA LEU A 208 4.53 19.95 70.49
C LEU A 208 3.72 21.21 70.83
N LEU A 209 2.85 21.64 69.91
CA LEU A 209 2.00 22.81 70.13
C LEU A 209 0.99 22.57 71.26
N THR A 210 0.36 21.39 71.32
CA THR A 210 -0.59 21.07 72.40
C THR A 210 0.10 20.98 73.75
N VAL A 211 1.25 20.31 73.85
CA VAL A 211 2.03 20.24 75.09
C VAL A 211 2.47 21.64 75.53
N SER A 212 2.94 22.47 74.61
CA SER A 212 3.36 23.85 74.91
C SER A 212 2.19 24.70 75.42
N ALA A 213 1.02 24.57 74.81
CA ALA A 213 -0.19 25.26 75.25
C ALA A 213 -0.64 24.81 76.65
N LEU A 214 -0.63 23.51 76.93
CA LEU A 214 -0.95 22.96 78.26
C LEU A 214 0.05 23.43 79.33
N PHE A 215 1.34 23.48 79.00
CA PHE A 215 2.37 23.94 79.92
C PHE A 215 2.20 25.43 80.26
N LEU A 216 1.89 26.26 79.26
CA LEU A 216 1.57 27.67 79.49
C LEU A 216 0.32 27.83 80.37
N MET A 217 -0.75 27.05 80.15
CA MET A 217 -1.94 27.07 81.02
C MET A 217 -1.68 26.60 82.46
N HIS A 218 -0.62 25.84 82.71
CA HIS A 218 -0.30 25.38 84.07
C HIS A 218 0.56 26.40 84.85
N ILE A 219 1.36 27.20 84.14
CA ILE A 219 2.25 28.20 84.75
C ILE A 219 1.54 29.53 85.01
N PHE A 220 0.57 29.91 84.16
CA PHE A 220 -0.24 31.13 84.30
C PHE A 220 -1.59 30.82 84.96
#